data_AF-A0A9E1UNJ6-F1
#
_entry.id   AF-A0A9E1UNJ6-F1
#
_cell.length_a   1.000
_cell.length_b   1.000
_cell.length_c   1.000
_cell.angle_alpha   90.00
_cell.angle_beta   90.00
_cell.angle_gamma   90.00
#
_symmetry.space_group_name_H-M   'P 1'
#
loop_
_entity.id
_entity.type
_entity.pdbx_description
1 polymer ?
#
loop_
_entity_poly.entity_id
_entity_poly.type
_entity_poly.pdbx_seq_one_letter_code
_entity_poly.pdbx_strand_id
1 'polypeptide(L)'
;MSPAAFAPGFHPFWFWNDRLSADEIRWQIQEMAQAGVRGFYIHSRQGLDQPYLSDAFMDLVEVAFDEARRHGMAPHLYDEYPYPSGVAGGEVVLGRPEFQATRLAQSSFDVDGGPLQRSLPPGYVLACTACPLTDDGPDWSQERDLRSAVGLVLPDESYNIGGLTVYNRKRYFASNPTPRLETELPPGRWRVFVSV
;
A
#
# COMPACT_ATOMS: atom_id res chain seq x y z
N MET A 1 30.45 21.38 -16.00
CA MET A 1 29.72 22.28 -15.09
C MET A 1 29.80 21.68 -13.70
N SER A 2 30.31 22.43 -12.71
CA SER A 2 30.15 22.04 -11.29
C SER A 2 28.64 21.88 -11.01
N PRO A 3 28.20 20.89 -10.23
CA PRO A 3 26.85 20.93 -9.68
C PRO A 3 26.70 22.28 -8.99
N ALA A 4 25.64 23.02 -9.29
CA ALA A 4 25.34 24.24 -8.57
C ALA A 4 25.24 23.85 -7.09
N ALA A 5 26.22 24.32 -6.30
CA ALA A 5 26.27 24.03 -4.87
C ALA A 5 24.93 24.49 -4.26
N PHE A 6 24.36 23.65 -3.39
CA PHE A 6 23.07 23.89 -2.75
C PHE A 6 23.04 25.29 -2.14
N ALA A 7 22.37 26.23 -2.78
CA ALA A 7 22.32 27.61 -2.30
C ALA A 7 21.44 27.64 -1.05
N PRO A 8 21.96 28.07 0.12
CA PRO A 8 21.16 28.17 1.33
C PRO A 8 20.00 29.13 1.11
N GLY A 9 18.82 28.79 1.63
CA GLY A 9 17.62 29.61 1.47
C GLY A 9 16.33 28.83 1.73
N PHE A 10 15.20 29.44 1.34
CA PHE A 10 13.88 28.85 1.47
C PHE A 10 13.57 27.95 0.26
N HIS A 11 13.18 26.70 0.54
CA HIS A 11 12.85 25.66 -0.45
C HIS A 11 11.51 24.99 -0.06
N PRO A 12 10.36 25.59 -0.41
CA PRO A 12 9.06 25.04 -0.04
C PRO A 12 8.70 23.79 -0.84
N PHE A 13 7.77 23.01 -0.30
CA PHE A 13 6.96 22.13 -1.11
C PHE A 13 6.00 22.95 -1.97
N TRP A 14 6.03 22.72 -3.27
CA TRP A 14 5.14 23.31 -4.25
C TRP A 14 4.15 22.26 -4.72
N PHE A 15 2.89 22.43 -4.33
CA PHE A 15 1.86 21.44 -4.59
C PHE A 15 1.34 21.52 -6.01
N TRP A 16 1.40 20.38 -6.70
CA TRP A 16 0.74 20.15 -7.98
C TRP A 16 -0.55 19.38 -7.71
N ASN A 17 -1.67 20.10 -7.72
CA ASN A 17 -2.97 19.63 -7.25
C ASN A 17 -4.15 20.13 -8.10
N ASP A 18 -3.87 20.47 -9.35
CA ASP A 18 -4.85 20.92 -10.34
C ASP A 18 -4.39 20.45 -11.74
N ARG A 19 -5.11 20.88 -12.78
CA ARG A 19 -4.66 20.78 -14.16
C ARG A 19 -3.47 21.71 -14.39
N LEU A 20 -2.34 21.10 -14.65
CA LEU A 20 -1.08 21.81 -14.88
C LEU A 20 -1.00 22.35 -16.31
N SER A 21 -0.29 23.48 -16.46
CA SER A 21 0.10 24.03 -17.75
C SER A 21 1.53 24.59 -17.68
N ALA A 22 2.24 24.56 -18.81
CA ALA A 22 3.61 25.06 -18.88
C ALA A 22 3.70 26.56 -18.57
N ASP A 23 2.73 27.36 -19.05
CA ASP A 23 2.73 28.81 -18.84
C ASP A 23 2.53 29.17 -17.37
N GLU A 24 1.59 28.51 -16.69
CA GLU A 24 1.34 28.69 -15.25
C GLU A 24 2.56 28.28 -14.42
N ILE A 25 3.16 27.13 -14.72
CA ILE A 25 4.39 26.64 -14.07
C ILE A 25 5.50 27.69 -14.19
N ARG A 26 5.71 28.24 -15.40
CA ARG A 26 6.75 29.26 -15.61
C ARG A 26 6.46 30.53 -14.83
N TRP A 27 5.22 30.99 -14.86
CA TRP A 27 4.79 32.17 -14.12
C TRP A 27 4.99 32.01 -12.61
N GLN A 28 4.55 30.89 -12.02
CA GLN A 28 4.71 30.63 -10.58
C GLN A 28 6.19 30.55 -10.17
N ILE A 29 7.06 29.99 -11.00
CA ILE A 29 8.51 29.96 -10.75
C ILE A 29 9.11 31.36 -10.78
N GLN A 30 8.68 32.20 -11.73
CA GLN A 30 9.11 33.61 -11.79
C GLN A 30 8.67 34.38 -10.54
N GLU A 31 7.44 34.21 -10.09
CA GLU A 31 6.94 34.84 -8.86
C GLU A 31 7.73 34.36 -7.63
N MET A 32 8.00 33.05 -7.53
CA MET A 32 8.85 32.51 -6.47
C MET A 32 10.27 33.12 -6.49
N ALA A 33 10.89 33.23 -7.67
CA ALA A 33 12.21 33.84 -7.82
C ALA A 33 12.22 35.31 -7.37
N GLN A 34 11.22 36.09 -7.79
CA GLN A 34 11.05 37.50 -7.39
C GLN A 34 10.84 37.66 -5.88
N ALA A 35 10.12 36.72 -5.26
CA ALA A 35 9.92 36.67 -3.81
C ALA A 35 11.16 36.19 -3.02
N GLY A 36 12.24 35.81 -3.70
CA GLY A 36 13.50 35.39 -3.06
C GLY A 36 13.58 33.91 -2.69
N VAL A 37 12.64 33.08 -3.16
CA VAL A 37 12.71 31.62 -3.03
C VAL A 37 13.95 31.09 -3.76
N ARG A 38 14.65 30.11 -3.17
CA ARG A 38 15.93 29.60 -3.72
C ARG A 38 15.81 28.23 -4.39
N GLY A 39 14.65 27.60 -4.27
CA GLY A 39 14.35 26.32 -4.90
C GLY A 39 13.00 25.82 -4.41
N PHE A 40 12.60 24.63 -4.81
CA PHE A 40 11.33 24.05 -4.43
C PHE A 40 11.33 22.54 -4.62
N TYR A 41 10.41 21.87 -3.95
CA TYR A 41 10.10 20.45 -4.16
C TYR A 41 8.74 20.34 -4.85
N ILE A 42 8.75 19.95 -6.12
CA ILE A 42 7.53 19.59 -6.86
C ILE A 42 6.91 18.42 -6.13
N HIS A 43 5.67 18.59 -5.66
CA HIS A 43 5.00 17.62 -4.82
C HIS A 43 3.56 17.42 -5.29
N SER A 44 3.29 16.28 -5.92
CA SER A 44 1.95 15.89 -6.35
C SER A 44 0.99 15.78 -5.16
N ARG A 45 -0.22 16.31 -5.30
CA ARG A 45 -1.27 16.28 -4.25
C ARG A 45 -2.65 16.03 -4.87
N GLN A 46 -3.60 15.62 -4.02
CA GLN A 46 -4.96 15.29 -4.46
C GLN A 46 -5.54 16.45 -5.27
N GLY A 47 -6.09 16.17 -6.45
CA GLY A 47 -6.55 17.16 -7.42
C GLY A 47 -5.70 17.26 -8.69
N LEU A 48 -4.51 16.65 -8.72
CA LEU A 48 -3.69 16.56 -9.95
C LEU A 48 -4.47 15.88 -11.09
N ASP A 49 -4.66 16.60 -12.20
CA ASP A 49 -5.40 16.12 -13.37
C ASP A 49 -4.51 15.28 -14.31
N GLN A 50 -3.22 15.61 -14.40
CA GLN A 50 -2.26 14.83 -15.17
C GLN A 50 -1.99 13.47 -14.50
N PRO A 51 -1.97 12.35 -15.25
CA PRO A 51 -1.56 11.07 -14.70
C PRO A 51 -0.14 11.15 -14.13
N TYR A 52 0.00 10.84 -12.84
CA TYR A 52 1.27 10.88 -12.13
C TYR A 52 2.33 9.99 -12.81
N LEU A 53 3.57 10.49 -12.93
CA LEU A 53 4.69 9.85 -13.63
C LEU A 53 4.49 9.51 -15.12
N SER A 54 3.40 9.97 -15.75
CA SER A 54 3.26 9.86 -17.21
C SER A 54 4.24 10.77 -17.96
N ASP A 55 4.43 10.52 -19.25
CA ASP A 55 5.22 11.39 -20.13
C ASP A 55 4.75 12.86 -20.04
N ALA A 56 3.43 13.10 -20.06
CA ALA A 56 2.87 14.43 -19.94
C ALA A 56 3.18 15.11 -18.59
N PHE A 57 3.28 14.34 -17.51
CA PHE A 57 3.72 14.86 -16.21
C PHE A 57 5.22 15.17 -16.24
N MET A 58 6.04 14.28 -16.80
CA MET A 58 7.50 14.45 -16.87
C MET A 58 7.90 15.61 -17.78
N ASP A 59 7.17 15.86 -18.87
CA ASP A 59 7.35 17.03 -19.74
C ASP A 59 7.16 18.34 -18.96
N LEU A 60 6.17 18.39 -18.06
CA LEU A 60 5.93 19.55 -17.21
C LEU A 60 6.99 19.69 -16.11
N VAL A 61 7.52 18.58 -15.59
CA VAL A 61 8.67 18.59 -14.68
C VAL A 61 9.89 19.18 -15.38
N GLU A 62 10.15 18.82 -16.63
CA GLU A 62 11.23 19.40 -17.43
C GLU A 62 11.04 20.91 -17.62
N VAL A 63 9.81 21.36 -17.92
CA VAL A 63 9.47 22.79 -17.98
C VAL A 63 9.81 23.51 -16.67
N ALA A 64 9.45 22.93 -15.53
CA ALA A 64 9.75 23.51 -14.22
C ALA A 64 11.26 23.56 -13.94
N PHE A 65 12.00 22.50 -14.29
CA PHE A 65 13.44 22.46 -14.11
C PHE A 65 14.16 23.47 -14.99
N ASP A 66 13.74 23.61 -16.26
CA ASP A 66 14.29 24.59 -17.19
C ASP A 66 14.05 26.03 -16.73
N GLU A 67 12.84 26.34 -16.27
CA GLU A 67 12.55 27.69 -15.78
C GLU A 67 13.32 27.98 -14.48
N ALA A 68 13.36 27.03 -13.54
CA ALA A 68 14.12 27.20 -12.30
C ALA A 68 15.61 27.46 -12.56
N ARG A 69 16.22 26.77 -13.53
CA ARG A 69 17.62 27.00 -13.94
C ARG A 69 17.84 28.43 -14.45
N ARG A 70 16.89 29.00 -15.20
CA ARG A 70 16.99 30.40 -15.70
C ARG A 70 17.02 31.42 -14.56
N HIS A 71 16.35 31.13 -13.45
CA HIS A 71 16.31 31.99 -12.26
C HIS A 71 17.33 31.62 -11.18
N GLY A 72 18.23 30.68 -11.46
CA GLY A 72 19.24 30.22 -10.50
C GLY A 72 18.65 29.53 -9.26
N MET A 73 17.44 28.96 -9.39
CA MET A 73 16.77 28.19 -8.34
C MET A 73 17.16 26.70 -8.41
N ALA A 74 17.06 26.00 -7.28
CA ALA A 74 17.26 24.55 -7.20
C ALA A 74 15.91 23.80 -7.22
N PRO A 75 15.49 23.25 -8.38
CA PRO A 75 14.28 22.43 -8.44
C PRO A 75 14.56 21.01 -7.92
N HIS A 76 13.59 20.44 -7.21
CA HIS A 76 13.60 19.06 -6.74
C HIS A 76 12.28 18.39 -7.10
N LEU A 77 12.32 17.10 -7.41
CA LEU A 77 11.13 16.27 -7.58
C LEU A 77 10.95 15.41 -6.34
N TYR A 78 9.76 15.47 -5.72
CA TYR A 78 9.34 14.51 -4.71
C TYR A 78 8.62 13.36 -5.41
N ASP A 79 9.27 12.20 -5.46
CA ASP A 79 8.83 10.99 -6.17
C ASP A 79 7.75 10.21 -5.39
N GLU A 80 6.76 10.93 -4.84
CA GLU A 80 5.61 10.32 -4.19
C GLU A 80 4.29 11.05 -4.53
N TYR A 81 3.18 10.31 -4.46
CA TYR A 81 1.84 10.83 -4.62
C TYR A 81 0.81 10.19 -3.66
N PRO A 82 0.20 10.94 -2.72
CA PRO A 82 0.63 12.24 -2.20
C PRO A 82 1.72 12.09 -1.13
N TYR A 83 1.56 11.15 -0.19
CA TYR A 83 2.45 10.82 0.93
C TYR A 83 1.83 9.63 1.68
N PRO A 84 2.56 8.89 2.53
CA PRO A 84 4.01 8.91 2.76
C PRO A 84 4.81 8.26 1.62
N SER A 85 6.14 8.49 1.60
CA SER A 85 7.05 7.87 0.63
C SER A 85 7.07 6.34 0.71
N GLY A 86 7.16 5.71 -0.45
CA GLY A 86 7.48 4.29 -0.63
C GLY A 86 6.57 3.58 -1.63
N VAL A 87 5.39 4.13 -1.93
CA VAL A 87 4.40 3.50 -2.82
C VAL A 87 4.30 4.19 -4.17
N ALA A 88 4.79 5.43 -4.31
CA ALA A 88 4.74 6.26 -5.51
C ALA A 88 3.33 6.30 -6.14
N GLY A 89 2.31 6.68 -5.35
CA GLY A 89 0.91 6.64 -5.81
C GLY A 89 0.34 5.24 -6.03
N GLY A 90 1.02 4.21 -5.54
CA GLY A 90 0.66 2.80 -5.69
C GLY A 90 1.39 2.08 -6.83
N GLU A 91 2.13 2.80 -7.68
CA GLU A 91 2.86 2.24 -8.82
C GLU A 91 3.88 1.17 -8.40
N VAL A 92 4.54 1.34 -7.25
CA VAL A 92 5.51 0.37 -6.73
C VAL A 92 4.84 -0.98 -6.47
N VAL A 93 3.73 -0.99 -5.74
CA VAL A 93 3.03 -2.23 -5.37
C VAL A 93 2.27 -2.81 -6.56
N LEU A 94 1.78 -1.97 -7.48
CA LEU A 94 1.14 -2.42 -8.72
C LEU A 94 2.11 -3.17 -9.62
N GLY A 95 3.33 -2.63 -9.80
CA GLY A 95 4.37 -3.25 -10.63
C GLY A 95 5.15 -4.35 -9.93
N ARG A 96 5.30 -4.28 -8.60
CA ARG A 96 6.07 -5.20 -7.76
C ARG A 96 5.32 -5.51 -6.46
N PRO A 97 4.28 -6.39 -6.51
CA PRO A 97 3.46 -6.73 -5.34
C PRO A 97 4.25 -7.26 -4.15
N GLU A 98 5.44 -7.83 -4.37
CA GLU A 98 6.33 -8.34 -3.32
C GLU A 98 6.92 -7.24 -2.41
N PHE A 99 6.86 -5.97 -2.81
CA PHE A 99 7.27 -4.83 -1.96
C PHE A 99 6.16 -4.32 -1.05
N GLN A 100 4.95 -4.89 -1.16
CA GLN A 100 3.88 -4.57 -0.22
C GLN A 100 4.30 -4.93 1.20
N ALA A 101 4.13 -3.99 2.13
CA ALA A 101 4.38 -4.25 3.53
C ALA A 101 3.47 -5.38 4.04
N THR A 102 4.08 -6.44 4.57
CA THR A 102 3.40 -7.56 5.21
C THR A 102 3.57 -7.52 6.72
N ARG A 103 2.62 -8.09 7.47
CA ARG A 103 2.75 -8.32 8.91
C ARG A 103 2.50 -9.79 9.20
N LEU A 104 3.18 -10.32 10.22
CA LEU A 104 2.84 -11.60 10.82
C LEU A 104 1.68 -11.38 11.81
N ALA A 105 0.56 -12.08 11.60
CA ALA A 105 -0.57 -12.11 12.50
C ALA A 105 -0.61 -13.44 13.25
N GLN A 106 -0.34 -13.39 14.55
CA GLN A 106 -0.45 -14.54 15.43
C GLN A 106 -1.74 -14.47 16.26
N SER A 107 -2.45 -15.60 16.34
CA SER A 107 -3.60 -15.76 17.22
C SER A 107 -3.61 -17.14 17.84
N SER A 108 -4.20 -17.26 19.03
CA SER A 108 -4.46 -18.56 19.64
C SER A 108 -5.81 -18.56 20.33
N PHE A 109 -6.40 -19.74 20.46
CA PHE A 109 -7.70 -19.91 21.09
C PHE A 109 -7.87 -21.34 21.60
N ASP A 110 -8.60 -21.47 22.71
CA ASP A 110 -8.92 -22.75 23.33
C ASP A 110 -10.26 -23.26 22.82
N VAL A 111 -10.35 -24.56 22.58
CA VAL A 111 -11.55 -25.27 22.12
C VAL A 111 -11.67 -26.62 22.80
N ASP A 112 -12.88 -27.12 22.92
CA ASP A 112 -13.12 -28.52 23.27
C ASP A 112 -13.06 -29.40 22.02
N GLY A 113 -12.83 -30.69 22.21
CA GLY A 113 -12.86 -31.70 21.15
C GLY A 113 -14.22 -31.78 20.46
N GLY A 114 -14.21 -32.20 19.20
CA GLY A 114 -15.37 -32.24 18.32
C GLY A 114 -15.18 -31.37 17.06
N PRO A 115 -16.27 -31.13 16.31
CA PRO A 115 -16.24 -30.31 15.10
C PRO A 115 -15.83 -28.87 15.40
N LEU A 116 -14.86 -28.37 14.63
CA LEU A 116 -14.32 -27.03 14.72
C LEU A 116 -14.43 -26.34 13.36
N GLN A 117 -15.15 -25.23 13.32
CA GLN A 117 -15.21 -24.34 12.16
C GLN A 117 -14.87 -22.91 12.60
N ARG A 118 -13.87 -22.29 11.97
CA ARG A 118 -13.46 -20.93 12.33
C ARG A 118 -12.85 -20.16 11.16
N SER A 119 -13.29 -18.93 10.96
CA SER A 119 -12.63 -17.99 10.05
C SER A 119 -11.30 -17.54 10.62
N LEU A 120 -10.27 -17.50 9.78
CA LEU A 120 -8.93 -17.04 10.12
C LEU A 120 -8.66 -15.66 9.50
N PRO A 121 -7.65 -14.91 9.98
CA PRO A 121 -7.24 -13.66 9.35
C PRO A 121 -6.94 -13.83 7.86
N PRO A 122 -7.21 -12.81 7.02
CA PRO A 122 -6.85 -12.85 5.61
C PRO A 122 -5.33 -12.84 5.44
N GLY A 123 -4.83 -13.70 4.55
CA GLY A 123 -3.41 -13.82 4.25
C GLY A 123 -3.02 -15.28 3.98
N TYR A 124 -1.72 -15.52 3.89
CA TYR A 124 -1.17 -16.86 3.71
C TYR A 124 -1.08 -17.56 5.06
N VAL A 125 -1.79 -18.67 5.27
CA VAL A 125 -1.68 -19.42 6.51
C VAL A 125 -0.32 -20.13 6.56
N LEU A 126 0.60 -19.57 7.34
CA LEU A 126 1.96 -20.09 7.54
C LEU A 126 1.96 -21.29 8.49
N ALA A 127 1.14 -21.21 9.56
CA ALA A 127 0.97 -22.28 10.54
C ALA A 127 -0.47 -22.32 11.08
N CYS A 128 -0.99 -23.52 11.29
CA CYS A 128 -2.25 -23.77 11.99
C CYS A 128 -2.09 -25.08 12.76
N THR A 129 -1.90 -25.01 14.07
CA THR A 129 -1.52 -26.18 14.88
C THR A 129 -2.42 -26.27 16.10
N ALA A 130 -2.90 -27.47 16.43
CA ALA A 130 -3.62 -27.74 17.66
C ALA A 130 -2.78 -28.60 18.61
N CYS A 131 -2.70 -28.22 19.87
CA CYS A 131 -2.04 -28.98 20.93
C CYS A 131 -3.06 -29.31 22.02
N PRO A 132 -3.06 -30.52 22.60
CA PRO A 132 -3.84 -30.80 23.79
C PRO A 132 -3.47 -29.83 24.91
N LEU A 133 -4.46 -29.37 25.66
CA LEU A 133 -4.26 -28.45 26.78
C LEU A 133 -4.30 -29.26 28.09
N THR A 134 -3.20 -29.27 28.83
CA THR A 134 -3.06 -29.87 30.16
C THR A 134 -3.04 -28.77 31.24
N ASP A 135 -2.96 -29.17 32.51
CA ASP A 135 -2.84 -28.24 33.63
C ASP A 135 -1.54 -27.41 33.57
N ASP A 136 -0.48 -27.97 32.97
CA ASP A 136 0.83 -27.31 32.80
C ASP A 136 0.91 -26.48 31.49
N GLY A 137 -0.15 -26.50 30.66
CA GLY A 137 -0.24 -25.78 29.40
C GLY A 137 -0.34 -26.69 28.17
N PRO A 138 -0.03 -26.18 26.96
CA PRO A 138 -0.11 -26.95 25.73
C PRO A 138 0.93 -28.07 25.67
N ASP A 139 0.51 -29.32 25.42
CA ASP A 139 1.39 -30.45 25.15
C ASP A 139 1.82 -30.48 23.68
N TRP A 140 3.00 -29.91 23.41
CA TRP A 140 3.59 -29.86 22.08
C TRP A 140 4.03 -31.23 21.54
N SER A 141 4.16 -32.26 22.38
CA SER A 141 4.54 -33.61 21.91
C SER A 141 3.42 -34.30 21.14
N GLN A 142 2.19 -33.83 21.32
CA GLN A 142 0.98 -34.33 20.66
C GLN A 142 0.37 -33.28 19.73
N GLU A 143 1.19 -32.36 19.21
CA GLU A 143 0.73 -31.35 18.27
C GLU A 143 0.15 -31.96 16.98
N ARG A 144 -0.83 -31.27 16.41
CA ARG A 144 -1.48 -31.65 15.17
C ARG A 144 -1.45 -30.49 14.19
N ASP A 145 -0.84 -30.69 13.03
CA ASP A 145 -0.90 -29.76 11.91
C ASP A 145 -2.30 -29.79 11.28
N LEU A 146 -2.95 -28.63 11.29
CA LEU A 146 -4.29 -28.42 10.75
C LEU A 146 -4.28 -27.60 9.45
N ARG A 147 -3.12 -27.28 8.87
CA ARG A 147 -3.04 -26.44 7.65
C ARG A 147 -3.81 -27.03 6.47
N SER A 148 -3.80 -28.36 6.30
CA SER A 148 -4.56 -29.04 5.24
C SER A 148 -6.07 -28.94 5.41
N ALA A 149 -6.53 -28.62 6.63
CA ALA A 149 -7.93 -28.41 6.97
C ALA A 149 -8.36 -26.94 6.83
N VAL A 150 -7.47 -26.07 6.34
CA VAL A 150 -7.79 -24.68 6.02
C VAL A 150 -8.14 -24.56 4.54
N GLY A 151 -9.41 -24.25 4.27
CA GLY A 151 -9.92 -23.94 2.94
C GLY A 151 -10.13 -22.43 2.74
N LEU A 152 -10.26 -22.01 1.49
CA LEU A 152 -10.73 -20.66 1.16
C LEU A 152 -12.23 -20.72 0.87
N VAL A 153 -13.01 -19.91 1.60
CA VAL A 153 -14.44 -19.76 1.35
C VAL A 153 -14.75 -18.34 0.86
N LEU A 154 -15.81 -18.21 0.08
CA LEU A 154 -16.42 -16.94 -0.26
C LEU A 154 -17.65 -16.76 0.65
N PRO A 155 -17.52 -16.07 1.79
CA PRO A 155 -18.63 -15.91 2.73
C PRO A 155 -19.71 -14.98 2.19
N ASP A 156 -19.34 -14.07 1.27
CA ASP A 156 -20.20 -13.01 0.76
C ASP A 156 -20.57 -13.29 -0.70
N GLU A 157 -21.84 -13.65 -0.94
CA GLU A 157 -22.41 -13.60 -2.30
C GLU A 157 -22.49 -12.14 -2.73
N SER A 158 -21.70 -11.79 -3.75
CA SER A 158 -21.50 -10.40 -4.12
C SER A 158 -21.44 -10.24 -5.62
N TYR A 159 -22.23 -9.30 -6.11
CA TYR A 159 -22.16 -8.79 -7.48
C TYR A 159 -21.70 -7.34 -7.40
N ASN A 160 -20.41 -7.13 -7.61
CA ASN A 160 -19.82 -5.79 -7.56
C ASN A 160 -19.44 -5.33 -8.97
N ILE A 161 -19.94 -4.15 -9.35
CA ILE A 161 -19.48 -3.42 -10.53
C ILE A 161 -18.63 -2.25 -10.04
N GLY A 162 -17.33 -2.30 -10.28
CA GLY A 162 -16.38 -1.24 -9.94
C GLY A 162 -15.84 -0.54 -11.19
N GLY A 163 -15.43 0.72 -11.07
CA GLY A 163 -14.86 1.54 -12.14
C GLY A 163 -15.54 2.91 -12.27
N LEU A 164 -14.74 3.97 -12.34
CA LEU A 164 -15.20 5.35 -12.48
C LEU A 164 -15.45 5.75 -13.95
N THR A 165 -15.01 4.94 -14.91
CA THR A 165 -15.12 5.22 -16.34
C THR A 165 -15.63 4.00 -17.11
N VAL A 166 -16.11 4.22 -18.33
CA VAL A 166 -16.61 3.14 -19.21
C VAL A 166 -15.53 2.12 -19.56
N TYR A 167 -14.25 2.52 -19.48
CA TYR A 167 -13.08 1.69 -19.82
C TYR A 167 -12.57 0.81 -18.68
N ASN A 168 -12.96 1.09 -17.43
CA ASN A 168 -12.52 0.33 -16.24
C ASN A 168 -13.68 -0.34 -15.49
N ARG A 169 -14.85 -0.44 -16.13
CA ARG A 169 -16.03 -1.10 -15.56
C ARG A 169 -15.81 -2.62 -15.46
N LYS A 170 -15.35 -3.07 -14.29
CA LYS A 170 -15.06 -4.48 -13.99
C LYS A 170 -16.20 -5.12 -13.20
N ARG A 171 -16.42 -6.42 -13.43
CA ARG A 171 -17.39 -7.25 -12.71
C ARG A 171 -16.62 -8.20 -11.79
N TYR A 172 -17.02 -8.23 -10.53
CA TYR A 172 -16.47 -9.12 -9.52
C TYR A 172 -17.59 -10.00 -8.98
N PHE A 173 -17.35 -11.32 -8.98
CA PHE A 173 -18.27 -12.35 -8.46
C PHE A 173 -17.74 -13.02 -7.19
N ALA A 174 -16.57 -12.62 -6.73
CA ALA A 174 -15.95 -13.08 -5.50
C ALA A 174 -15.49 -11.84 -4.72
N SER A 175 -16.10 -11.61 -3.57
CA SER A 175 -15.66 -10.59 -2.63
C SER A 175 -15.24 -11.27 -1.33
N ASN A 176 -14.23 -10.70 -0.68
CA ASN A 176 -13.80 -11.10 0.66
C ASN A 176 -13.43 -12.60 0.83
N PRO A 177 -12.53 -13.16 -0.02
CA PRO A 177 -12.07 -14.53 0.14
C PRO A 177 -11.46 -14.72 1.54
N THR A 178 -12.05 -15.61 2.34
CA THR A 178 -11.77 -15.75 3.77
C THR A 178 -11.22 -17.15 4.06
N PRO A 179 -9.99 -17.28 4.59
CA PRO A 179 -9.48 -18.57 5.03
C PRO A 179 -10.33 -19.11 6.19
N ARG A 180 -10.72 -20.37 6.14
CA ARG A 180 -11.56 -21.03 7.14
C ARG A 180 -10.97 -22.38 7.51
N LEU A 181 -10.70 -22.56 8.80
CA LEU A 181 -10.38 -23.85 9.39
C LEU A 181 -11.68 -24.65 9.55
N GLU A 182 -11.71 -25.87 9.03
CA GLU A 182 -12.80 -26.82 9.21
C GLU A 182 -12.23 -28.21 9.47
N THR A 183 -12.38 -28.72 10.69
CA THR A 183 -11.79 -29.99 11.13
C THR A 183 -12.58 -30.61 12.28
N GLU A 184 -12.21 -31.82 12.69
CA GLU A 184 -12.73 -32.47 13.89
C GLU A 184 -11.57 -32.84 14.82
N LEU A 185 -11.61 -32.35 16.05
CA LEU A 185 -10.60 -32.62 17.06
C LEU A 185 -11.02 -33.79 17.97
N PRO A 186 -10.07 -34.64 18.43
CA PRO A 186 -10.38 -35.70 19.38
C PRO A 186 -10.93 -35.14 20.70
N PRO A 187 -11.67 -35.95 21.47
CA PRO A 187 -12.14 -35.56 22.80
C PRO A 187 -10.99 -35.04 23.68
N GLY A 188 -11.23 -33.95 24.39
CA GLY A 188 -10.24 -33.26 25.22
C GLY A 188 -10.31 -31.74 25.06
N ARG A 189 -9.48 -31.00 25.78
CA ARG A 189 -9.30 -29.56 25.57
C ARG A 189 -8.07 -29.35 24.70
N TRP A 190 -8.14 -28.38 23.79
CA TRP A 190 -7.09 -28.08 22.83
C TRP A 190 -6.84 -26.58 22.79
N ARG A 191 -5.58 -26.19 22.58
CA ARG A 191 -5.22 -24.83 22.16
C ARG A 191 -4.80 -24.86 20.70
N VAL A 192 -5.45 -24.05 19.89
CA VAL A 192 -5.10 -23.86 18.48
C VAL A 192 -4.26 -22.59 18.34
N PHE A 193 -3.16 -22.68 17.61
CA PHE A 193 -2.27 -21.58 17.26
C PHE A 193 -2.33 -21.35 15.76
N VAL A 194 -2.47 -20.10 15.34
CA VAL A 194 -2.53 -19.72 13.92
C VAL A 194 -1.57 -18.58 13.66
N SER A 195 -0.72 -18.75 12.65
CA SER A 195 0.16 -17.72 12.11
C SER A 195 -0.18 -17.47 10.65
N VAL A 196 -0.56 -16.23 10.33
CA VAL A 196 -0.92 -15.75 8.98
C VAL A 196 0.02 -14.61 8.59
#